data_AF-T0HHD5-F1
#
_entry.id   AF-T0HHD5-F1
#
_cell.length_a   1.000
_cell.length_b   1.000
_cell.length_c   1.000
_cell.angle_alpha   90.00
_cell.angle_beta   90.00
_cell.angle_gamma   90.00
#
_symmetry.space_group_name_H-M   'P 1'
#
loop_
_entity.id
_entity.type
_entity.pdbx_description
1 polymer ?
#
loop_
_entity_poly.entity_id
_entity_poly.type
_entity_poly.pdbx_seq_one_letter_code
_entity_poly.pdbx_strand_id
1 'polypeptide(L)' 'MATRSATRARRAAPYTADELRAMFAAGDSVSQIHGRAYRLDRTMTKDRLRAILYAPVTA' A
#
# COMPACT_ATOMS: atom_id res chain seq x y z
N MET A 1 -8.74 32.81 13.57
CA MET A 1 -9.55 31.60 13.88
C MET A 1 -9.11 30.50 12.93
N ALA A 2 -8.46 29.46 13.45
CA ALA A 2 -7.57 28.57 12.70
C ALA A 2 -8.28 27.58 11.75
N THR A 3 -7.94 27.69 10.46
CA THR A 3 -7.72 26.63 9.46
C THR A 3 -8.48 25.30 9.59
N ARG A 4 -9.67 25.20 8.96
CA ARG A 4 -10.34 23.94 8.60
C ARG A 4 -9.90 23.37 7.24
N SER A 5 -8.59 23.32 6.93
CA SER A 5 -8.13 22.94 5.59
C SER A 5 -6.96 21.95 5.51
N ALA A 6 -6.60 21.28 6.61
CA ALA A 6 -5.49 20.31 6.60
C ALA A 6 -5.94 18.84 6.43
N THR A 7 -7.23 18.52 6.53
CA THR A 7 -7.68 17.11 6.65
C THR A 7 -7.99 16.41 5.32
N ARG A 8 -8.02 17.12 4.18
CA ARG A 8 -8.59 16.57 2.93
C ARG A 8 -7.56 16.17 1.85
N ALA A 9 -6.29 16.53 2.00
CA ALA A 9 -5.25 16.31 0.98
C ALA A 9 -4.41 15.03 1.16
N ARG A 10 -4.70 14.20 2.18
CA ARG A 10 -4.02 12.90 2.36
C ARG A 10 -4.72 11.78 1.56
N ARG A 11 -5.14 12.05 0.32
CA ARG A 11 -5.96 11.12 -0.48
C ARG A 11 -5.17 10.60 -1.68
N ALA A 12 -4.77 9.33 -1.57
CA ALA A 12 -4.26 8.46 -2.63
C ALA A 12 -2.78 8.60 -3.03
N ALA A 13 -1.87 8.68 -2.05
CA ALA A 13 -0.52 8.19 -2.33
C ALA A 13 -0.58 6.66 -2.52
N PRO A 14 0.13 6.07 -3.50
CA PRO A 14 0.32 4.64 -3.59
C PRO A 14 0.90 4.09 -2.28
N TYR A 15 0.50 2.88 -1.88
CA TYR A 15 1.10 2.23 -0.72
C TYR A 15 2.60 2.00 -0.95
N THR A 16 3.39 2.30 0.06
CA THR A 16 4.81 1.98 0.11
C THR A 16 5.03 0.48 0.31
N ALA A 17 6.24 0.00 0.02
CA ALA A 17 6.60 -1.40 0.23
C ALA A 17 6.42 -1.83 1.69
N ASP A 18 6.79 -0.97 2.64
CA ASP A 18 6.66 -1.24 4.07
C ASP A 18 5.19 -1.32 4.52
N GLU A 19 4.32 -0.45 4.01
CA GLU A 19 2.88 -0.54 4.29
C GLU A 19 2.27 -1.83 3.75
N LEU A 20 2.66 -2.25 2.54
CA LEU A 20 2.19 -3.51 1.95
C LEU A 20 2.66 -4.71 2.77
N ARG A 21 3.92 -4.70 3.24
CA ARG A 21 4.47 -5.73 4.12
C ARG A 21 3.80 -5.74 5.48
N ALA A 22 3.48 -4.57 6.04
CA ALA A 22 2.74 -4.46 7.31
C ALA A 22 1.33 -5.06 7.20
N MET A 23 0.62 -4.82 6.09
CA MET A 23 -0.68 -5.46 5.83
C MET A 23 -0.54 -6.99 5.73
N PHE A 24 0.49 -7.48 5.05
CA PHE A 24 0.74 -8.91 4.94
C PHE A 24 1.10 -9.55 6.28
N ALA A 25 1.93 -8.89 7.09
CA ALA A 25 2.25 -9.32 8.45
C ALA A 25 1.03 -9.29 9.40
N ALA A 26 0.06 -8.41 9.15
CA ALA A 26 -1.21 -8.37 9.85
C ALA A 26 -2.18 -9.51 9.46
N GLY A 27 -1.81 -10.35 8.48
CA GLY A 27 -2.60 -11.50 8.03
C GLY A 27 -3.53 -11.21 6.84
N ASP A 28 -3.45 -10.02 6.22
CA ASP A 28 -4.18 -9.77 4.98
C ASP A 28 -3.63 -10.66 3.86
N SER A 29 -4.53 -11.21 3.05
CA SER A 29 -4.14 -12.01 1.88
C SER A 29 -3.60 -11.12 0.75
N VAL A 30 -2.72 -11.68 -0.08
CA VAL A 30 -2.17 -10.99 -1.27
C VAL A 30 -3.28 -10.42 -2.17
N SER A 31 -4.42 -11.10 -2.31
CA SER A 31 -5.56 -10.61 -3.11
C SER A 31 -6.25 -9.41 -2.47
N GLN A 32 -6.39 -9.36 -1.15
CA GLN A 32 -6.96 -8.21 -0.43
C GLN A 32 -6.04 -6.99 -0.52
N ILE A 33 -4.73 -7.20 -0.32
CA ILE A 33 -3.72 -6.15 -0.43
C ILE A 33 -3.67 -5.62 -1.86
N HIS A 34 -3.68 -6.50 -2.86
CA HIS A 34 -3.75 -6.12 -4.29
C HIS A 34 -4.98 -5.28 -4.60
N GLY A 35 -6.16 -5.70 -4.13
CA GLY A 35 -7.39 -4.93 -4.36
C GLY A 35 -7.36 -3.51 -3.78
N ARG A 36 -6.69 -3.32 -2.64
CA ARG A 36 -6.48 -1.99 -2.03
C ARG A 36 -5.43 -1.19 -2.81
N ALA A 37 -4.27 -1.80 -3.09
CA ALA A 37 -3.18 -1.14 -3.82
C ALA A 37 -3.59 -0.74 -5.24
N TYR A 38 -4.30 -1.61 -5.96
CA TYR A 38 -4.75 -1.38 -7.33
C TYR A 38 -5.72 -0.18 -7.45
N ARG A 39 -6.47 0.14 -6.39
CA ARG A 39 -7.36 1.32 -6.38
C ARG A 39 -6.58 2.64 -6.34
N LEU A 40 -5.39 2.63 -5.75
CA LEU A 40 -4.52 3.80 -5.61
C LEU A 40 -3.49 3.87 -6.74
N ASP A 41 -2.98 2.72 -7.17
CA ASP A 41 -2.03 2.55 -8.25
C ASP A 41 -2.49 1.45 -9.22
N ARG A 42 -3.05 1.88 -10.36
CA ARG A 42 -3.53 0.97 -11.42
C ARG A 42 -2.41 0.20 -12.12
N THR A 43 -1.15 0.59 -11.93
CA THR A 43 0.01 -0.13 -12.47
C THR A 43 0.44 -1.28 -11.57
N MET A 44 -0.12 -1.39 -10.36
CA MET A 44 0.20 -2.46 -9.42
C MET A 44 -0.37 -3.81 -9.87
N THR A 45 0.51 -4.70 -10.30
CA THR A 45 0.16 -6.09 -10.65
C THR A 45 0.30 -7.01 -9.43
N LYS A 46 -0.38 -8.16 -9.45
CA LYS A 46 -0.22 -9.18 -8.41
C LYS A 46 1.21 -9.71 -8.33
N ASP A 47 1.88 -9.82 -9.47
CA ASP A 47 3.27 -10.27 -9.55
C ASP A 47 4.22 -9.27 -8.89
N ARG A 48 4.10 -7.98 -9.23
CA ARG A 48 4.85 -6.89 -8.59
C ARG A 48 4.60 -6.83 -7.09
N LEU A 49 3.35 -7.00 -6.66
CA LEU A 49 3.01 -7.06 -5.24
C LEU A 49 3.71 -8.25 -4.55
N ARG A 50 3.67 -9.45 -5.14
CA ARG A 50 4.38 -10.62 -4.60
C ARG A 50 5.89 -10.36 -4.51
N ALA A 51 6.49 -9.78 -5.55
CA ALA A 51 7.90 -9.40 -5.52
C ALA A 51 8.21 -8.47 -4.35
N ILE A 52 7.36 -7.48 -4.04
CA ILE A 52 7.54 -6.58 -2.89
C ILE A 52 7.40 -7.31 -1.55
N LEU A 53 6.38 -8.15 -1.42
CA LEU A 53 6.05 -8.87 -0.18
C LEU A 53 7.09 -9.95 0.18
N TYR A 54 7.63 -10.64 -0.84
CA TYR A 54 8.59 -11.73 -0.67
C TYR A 54 10.04 -11.32 -0.99
N ALA A 55 10.30 -10.08 -1.40
CA ALA A 55 11.66 -9.60 -1.60
C ALA A 55 12.46 -9.76 -0.30
N PRO A 56 13.70 -10.26 -0.38
CA PRO A 56 14.56 -10.34 0.79
C PRO A 56 14.74 -8.94 1.36
N VAL A 57 14.46 -8.79 2.66
CA VAL A 57 14.81 -7.57 3.40
C VAL A 57 16.33 -7.57 3.49
N THR A 58 16.97 -6.99 2.50
CA THR A 58 18.40 -6.70 2.53
C THR A 58 18.57 -5.53 3.47
N ALA A 59 19.03 -5.84 4.68
CA ALA A 59 19.33 -4.90 5.75
C ALA A 59 20.53 -4.01 5.40
#